data_AF-A0AA37SM59-F1
#
_entry.id   AF-A0AA37SM59-F1
#
_cell.length_a   1.000
_cell.length_b   1.000
_cell.length_c   1.000
_cell.angle_alpha   90.00
_cell.angle_beta   90.00
_cell.angle_gamma   90.00
#
_symmetry.space_group_name_H-M   'P 1'
#
loop_
_entity.id
_entity.type
_entity.pdbx_description
1 polymer ?
#
loop_
_entity_poly.entity_id
_entity_poly.type
_entity_poly.pdbx_seq_one_letter_code
_entity_poly.pdbx_strand_id
1 'polypeptide(L)' 'MLPATNLAIPFFGYKSHVSIDRKFRLIREWKTMDAAASDGARLREGLLDKTNTALTVWADTAYRSKAN' A
#
# COMPACT_ATOMS: atom_id res chain seq x y z
N MET A 1 -1.49 -34.39 -7.59
CA MET A 1 -1.38 -33.28 -6.61
C MET A 1 -0.14 -32.49 -6.99
N LEU A 2 -0.29 -31.28 -7.53
CA LEU A 2 0.88 -30.44 -7.89
C LEU A 2 1.51 -29.91 -6.59
N PRO A 3 2.84 -29.97 -6.43
CA PRO A 3 3.50 -29.45 -5.23
C PRO A 3 3.30 -27.94 -5.18
N ALA A 4 2.90 -27.42 -4.01
CA ALA A 4 2.82 -25.99 -3.77
C ALA A 4 4.23 -25.41 -3.92
N THR A 5 4.44 -24.61 -4.97
CA THR A 5 5.67 -23.84 -5.17
C THR A 5 5.89 -22.97 -3.93
N ASN A 6 6.94 -23.28 -3.15
CA ASN A 6 7.36 -22.45 -2.03
C ASN A 6 7.96 -21.17 -2.60
N LEU A 7 7.12 -20.15 -2.80
CA LEU A 7 7.56 -18.83 -3.20
C LEU A 7 8.35 -18.25 -2.03
N ALA A 8 9.68 -18.18 -2.17
CA ALA A 8 10.54 -17.59 -1.17
C ALA A 8 10.10 -16.15 -0.91
N ILE A 9 9.46 -15.90 0.25
CA ILE A 9 9.16 -14.55 0.69
C ILE A 9 10.49 -13.97 1.19
N PRO A 10 11.03 -12.92 0.55
CA PRO A 10 12.26 -12.31 1.04
C PRO A 10 12.00 -11.78 2.46
N PHE A 11 12.77 -12.27 3.42
CA PHE A 11 12.74 -11.81 4.83
C PHE A 11 13.56 -10.52 5.02
N PHE A 12 14.19 -10.03 3.96
CA PHE A 12 14.96 -8.80 3.95
C PHE A 12 14.40 -7.86 2.89
N GLY A 13 14.21 -6.60 3.27
CA GLY A 13 13.74 -5.55 2.37
C GLY A 13 12.73 -4.64 3.05
N TYR A 14 12.69 -3.39 2.59
CA TYR A 14 11.71 -2.42 3.03
C TYR A 14 10.95 -1.92 1.81
N LYS A 15 9.68 -1.61 2.01
CA LYS A 15 8.86 -0.90 1.03
C LYS A 15 8.21 0.30 1.68
N SER A 16 8.06 1.35 0.88
CA SER A 16 7.46 2.60 1.31
C SER A 16 6.13 2.80 0.59
N HIS A 17 5.11 3.14 1.37
CA HIS A 17 3.79 3.51 0.92
C HIS A 17 3.68 5.02 1.02
N VAL A 18 3.28 5.70 -0.06
CA VAL A 18 3.25 7.17 -0.11
C VAL A 18 1.89 7.66 -0.61
N SER A 19 1.35 8.65 0.08
CA SER A 19 0.15 9.39 -0.30
C SER A 19 0.55 10.73 -0.91
N ILE A 20 0.06 11.01 -2.12
CA ILE A 20 0.45 12.19 -2.88
C ILE A 20 -0.79 13.02 -3.22
N ASP A 21 -0.68 14.33 -3.07
CA ASP A 21 -1.68 15.26 -3.59
C ASP A 21 -1.63 15.31 -5.12
N ARG A 22 -2.78 15.11 -5.78
CA ARG A 22 -2.84 15.08 -7.25
C ARG A 22 -2.57 16.44 -7.89
N LYS A 23 -2.95 17.55 -7.25
CA LYS A 23 -2.95 18.90 -7.84
C LYS A 23 -1.59 19.58 -7.73
N PHE A 24 -1.02 19.55 -6.54
CA PHE A 24 0.22 20.23 -6.16
C PHE A 24 1.42 19.28 -6.05
N ARG A 25 1.20 17.96 -6.19
CA ARG A 25 2.25 16.92 -6.19
C ARG A 25 3.05 16.84 -4.89
N LEU A 26 2.43 17.24 -3.78
CA LEU A 26 3.03 17.16 -2.45
C LEU A 26 2.88 15.76 -1.87
N ILE A 27 3.92 15.27 -1.20
CA ILE A 27 3.80 14.12 -0.31
C ILE A 27 3.02 14.56 0.92
N ARG A 28 1.97 13.81 1.24
CA ARG A 28 1.09 14.13 2.37
C ARG A 28 1.28 13.17 3.54
N GLU A 29 1.42 11.88 3.23
CA GLU A 29 1.65 10.82 4.22
C GLU A 29 2.60 9.78 3.65
N TRP A 30 3.39 9.14 4.51
CA TRP A 30 4.24 8.03 4.13
C TRP A 30 4.36 7.00 5.24
N LYS A 31 4.60 5.74 4.86
CA LYS A 31 4.84 4.65 5.79
C LYS A 31 5.80 3.62 5.20
N THR A 32 6.85 3.28 5.94
CA THR A 32 7.78 2.20 5.55
C THR A 32 7.53 0.96 6.38
N MET A 33 7.52 -0.20 5.71
CA MET A 33 7.31 -1.51 6.32
C MET A 33 8.21 -2.55 5.68
N ASP A 34 8.28 -3.71 6.33
CA ASP A 34 8.95 -4.89 5.79
C ASP A 34 8.34 -5.28 4.43
N ALA A 35 9.21 -5.66 3.49
CA ALA A 35 8.80 -6.06 2.14
C ALA A 35 7.87 -7.28 2.13
N ALA A 36 7.96 -8.16 3.12
CA ALA A 36 7.11 -9.34 3.29
C ALA A 36 5.67 -9.00 3.75
N ALA A 37 5.44 -7.80 4.28
CA ALA A 37 4.10 -7.40 4.73
C ALA A 37 3.15 -7.21 3.55
N SER A 38 1.91 -7.72 3.60
CA SER A 38 0.96 -7.55 2.50
C SER A 38 0.50 -6.09 2.33
N ASP A 39 0.55 -5.58 1.09
CA ASP A 39 0.18 -4.19 0.73
C ASP A 39 -1.30 -3.87 0.95
N GLY A 40 -2.17 -4.87 0.78
CA GLY A 40 -3.62 -4.71 0.87
C GLY A 40 -4.03 -3.99 2.15
N ALA A 41 -3.67 -4.52 3.32
CA ALA A 41 -4.13 -3.98 4.60
C ALA A 41 -3.63 -2.56 4.93
N ARG A 42 -2.69 -2.00 4.16
CA ARG A 42 -1.92 -0.81 4.54
C ARG A 42 -2.68 0.50 4.33
N LEU A 43 -3.71 0.49 3.47
CA LEU A 43 -4.53 1.69 3.19
C LEU A 43 -5.20 2.25 4.46
N ARG A 44 -5.56 1.37 5.39
CA ARG A 44 -6.22 1.70 6.66
C ARG A 44 -5.27 2.24 7.72
N GLU A 45 -3.97 2.17 7.48
CA GLU A 45 -2.94 2.53 8.46
C GLU A 45 -2.47 3.98 8.35
N GLY A 46 -3.37 4.87 7.92
CA GLY A 46 -3.11 6.31 7.84
C GLY A 46 -2.60 6.80 6.49
N LEU A 47 -2.52 5.95 5.46
CA LEU A 47 -2.10 6.37 4.11
C LEU A 47 -3.14 7.28 3.42
N LEU A 48 -4.41 7.17 3.83
CA LEU A 48 -5.48 8.05 3.38
C LEU A 48 -5.66 9.22 4.33
N ASP A 49 -5.24 10.39 3.87
CA ASP A 49 -5.57 11.65 4.53
C ASP A 49 -7.04 12.03 4.23
N LYS A 50 -7.87 12.00 5.28
CA LYS A 50 -9.31 12.32 5.23
C LYS A 50 -9.59 13.81 5.04
N THR A 51 -8.60 14.67 5.23
CA THR A 51 -8.72 16.10 4.94
C THR A 51 -8.48 16.40 3.45
N ASN A 52 -8.15 15.38 2.66
CA ASN A 52 -8.08 15.51 1.21
C ASN A 52 -9.43 15.91 0.63
N THR A 53 -9.42 16.94 -0.22
CA THR A 53 -10.59 17.41 -0.95
C THR A 53 -10.88 16.57 -2.20
N ALA A 54 -9.97 15.68 -2.61
CA ALA A 54 -10.19 14.78 -3.73
C ALA A 54 -11.27 13.72 -3.40
N LEU A 55 -12.30 13.66 -4.25
CA LEU A 55 -13.44 12.74 -4.11
C LEU A 55 -13.09 11.27 -4.41
N THR A 56 -11.97 11.01 -5.08
CA THR A 56 -11.61 9.66 -5.57
C THR A 56 -10.19 9.28 -5.17
N VAL A 57 -10.03 8.07 -4.65
CA VAL A 57 -8.73 7.44 -4.38
C VAL A 57 -8.34 6.56 -5.56
N TRP A 58 -7.09 6.65 -6.00
CA TRP A 58 -6.49 5.78 -6.99
C TRP A 58 -5.36 5.01 -6.33
N ALA A 59 -5.39 3.68 -6.44
CA ALA A 59 -4.39 2.78 -5.88
C ALA A 59 -4.13 1.63 -6.86
N ASP A 60 -2.95 1.02 -6.76
CA ASP A 60 -2.61 -0.13 -7.58
C ASP A 60 -3.39 -1.39 -7.16
N THR A 61 -3.34 -2.43 -7.99
CA THR A 61 -4.11 -3.67 -7.80
C THR A 61 -3.79 -4.38 -6.49
N ALA A 62 -2.60 -4.24 -5.92
CA ALA A 62 -2.24 -4.83 -4.63
C ALA A 62 -3.09 -4.27 -3.46
N TYR A 63 -3.68 -3.09 -3.62
CA TYR A 63 -4.64 -2.52 -2.66
C TYR A 63 -6.10 -2.90 -2.93
N ARG A 64 -6.42 -3.63 -4.01
CA ARG A 64 -7.78 -4.14 -4.26
C ARG A 64 -8.05 -5.39 -3.42
N SER A 65 -8.20 -5.21 -2.12
CA SER A 65 -8.67 -6.27 -1.23
C SER A 65 -10.10 -5.97 -0.77
N LYS A 66 -10.94 -7.01 -0.58
CA LYS A 66 -12.28 -6.85 0.02
C LYS A 66 -12.22 -6.22 1.42
N ALA A 67 -11.07 -6.37 2.07
CA ALA A 67 -10.79 -5.86 3.39
C ALA A 67 -10.25 -4.42 3.37
N ASN A 68 -10.31 -3.68 2.26
CA ASN A 68 -10.03 -2.24 2.22
C ASN A 68 -11.32 -1.47 2.04
#